data_AF-A0A359CC42-F1
#
_entry.id   AF-A0A359CC42-F1
#
_cell.length_a   1.000
_cell.length_b   1.000
_cell.length_c   1.000
_cell.angle_alpha   90.00
_cell.angle_beta   90.00
_cell.angle_gamma   90.00
#
_symmetry.space_group_name_H-M   'P 1'
#
loop_
_entity.id
_entity.type
_entity.pdbx_description
1 polymer ?
#
loop_
_entity_poly.entity_id
_entity_poly.type
_entity_poly.pdbx_seq_one_letter_code
_entity_poly.pdbx_strand_id
1 'polypeptide(L)'
;MKKILFFLLSLIILASCGKDEPSANKGKLDPNAMILIRPAAGVRATVSGLTALEIVEQGHEIQFTTRYSDDKYNEETIYTASRGFSEAQRDLTIPALKMWGTDVINQKGNYVRDFTHAYDIYITRLLYIKEGTTDTLIYDPTIKTTQIGQFDTVITDTIAYIPEDVINSVRPLIESAYADANYTEVYRLFNEAFTFLPFE
;
A
#
# COMPACT_ATOMS: atom_id res chain seq x y z
N MET A 1 -10.91 35.72 38.15
CA MET A 1 -9.65 36.09 37.48
C MET A 1 -9.08 34.86 36.80
N LYS A 2 -8.85 34.99 35.49
CA LYS A 2 -8.22 34.05 34.53
C LYS A 2 -7.02 33.31 35.13
N LYS A 3 -6.95 31.98 34.93
CA LYS A 3 -5.78 31.28 34.36
C LYS A 3 -6.27 30.02 33.64
N ILE A 4 -6.62 30.19 32.37
CA ILE A 4 -6.79 29.10 31.40
C ILE A 4 -5.38 28.54 31.15
N LEU A 5 -5.16 27.30 31.54
CA LEU A 5 -3.95 26.55 31.21
C LEU A 5 -4.05 26.20 29.72
N PHE A 6 -3.40 27.00 28.88
CA PHE A 6 -3.17 26.68 27.49
C PHE A 6 -2.29 25.44 27.41
N PHE A 7 -2.89 24.31 27.05
CA PHE A 7 -2.15 23.17 26.51
C PHE A 7 -1.60 23.65 25.16
N LEU A 8 -0.32 24.01 25.13
CA LEU A 8 0.39 24.27 23.89
C LEU A 8 0.37 22.98 23.07
N LEU A 9 -0.47 22.97 22.04
CA LEU A 9 -0.38 22.06 20.93
C LEU A 9 1.01 22.30 20.30
N SER A 10 1.99 21.49 20.68
CA SER A 10 3.28 21.46 20.02
C SER A 10 3.03 20.99 18.59
N LEU A 11 2.89 21.93 17.66
CA LEU A 11 3.11 21.68 16.24
C LEU A 11 4.52 21.07 16.15
N ILE A 12 4.57 19.76 15.93
CA ILE A 12 5.76 19.13 15.36
C ILE A 12 5.85 19.74 13.96
N ILE A 13 6.60 20.83 13.86
CA ILE A 13 7.11 21.31 12.59
C ILE A 13 7.99 20.17 12.12
N LEU A 14 7.46 19.34 11.21
CA LEU A 14 8.27 18.43 10.43
C LEU A 14 9.28 19.32 9.72
N ALA A 15 10.47 19.44 10.31
CA ALA A 15 11.68 19.86 9.62
C ALA A 15 11.94 18.78 8.57
N SER A 16 11.22 18.89 7.47
CA SER A 16 11.35 18.09 6.27
C SER A 16 12.64 18.52 5.60
N CYS A 17 13.76 18.10 6.18
CA CYS A 17 15.07 18.32 5.62
C CYS A 17 15.18 17.42 4.38
N GLY A 18 14.85 18.01 3.22
CA GLY A 18 14.85 17.37 1.90
C GLY A 18 13.47 16.85 1.46
N LYS A 19 12.48 17.73 1.27
CA LYS A 19 11.43 17.45 0.28
C LYS A 19 11.84 18.21 -0.97
N ASP A 20 12.15 17.48 -2.03
CA ASP A 20 12.36 18.08 -3.34
C ASP A 20 11.16 18.97 -3.67
N GLU A 21 11.42 20.17 -4.20
CA GLU A 21 10.34 21.04 -4.66
C GLU A 21 9.51 20.30 -5.71
N PRO A 22 8.17 20.51 -5.75
CA PRO A 22 7.34 19.90 -6.77
C PRO A 22 7.94 20.10 -8.15
N SER A 23 8.03 19.03 -8.94
CA SER A 23 8.68 19.08 -10.24
C SER A 23 8.07 20.19 -11.11
N ALA A 24 8.91 21.11 -11.60
CA ALA A 24 8.51 22.13 -12.56
C ALA A 24 8.04 21.50 -13.90
N ASN A 25 8.51 20.29 -14.21
CA ASN A 25 7.96 19.49 -15.29
C ASN A 25 6.78 18.66 -14.77
N LYS A 26 5.57 19.03 -15.18
CA LYS A 26 4.32 18.38 -14.78
C LYS A 26 4.11 16.99 -15.37
N GLY A 27 4.91 16.60 -16.36
CA GLY A 27 4.79 15.32 -17.04
C GLY A 27 3.45 15.15 -17.75
N LYS A 28 3.14 13.89 -18.09
CA LYS A 28 1.84 13.47 -18.61
C LYS A 28 1.42 12.21 -17.89
N LEU A 29 0.12 11.90 -17.92
CA LEU A 29 -0.38 10.60 -17.52
C LEU A 29 0.38 9.51 -18.28
N ASP A 30 1.02 8.62 -17.53
CA ASP A 30 1.61 7.40 -18.06
C ASP A 30 0.77 6.23 -17.56
N PRO A 31 -0.05 5.60 -18.43
CA PRO A 31 -0.90 4.48 -18.02
C PRO A 31 -0.10 3.23 -17.65
N ASN A 32 1.21 3.17 -17.97
CA ASN A 32 2.10 2.09 -17.61
C ASN A 32 3.01 2.45 -16.42
N ALA A 33 2.88 3.65 -15.85
CA ALA A 33 3.60 3.99 -14.64
C ALA A 33 3.23 3.00 -13.53
N MET A 34 4.24 2.53 -12.80
CA MET A 34 4.04 1.75 -11.60
C MET A 34 4.27 2.65 -10.41
N ILE A 35 3.37 2.55 -9.42
CA ILE A 35 3.60 3.11 -8.09
C ILE A 35 4.12 2.00 -7.18
N LEU A 36 4.97 2.38 -6.24
CA LEU A 36 5.74 1.43 -5.43
C LEU A 36 5.29 1.51 -3.98
N ILE A 37 4.98 0.34 -3.41
CA ILE A 37 4.82 0.17 -1.97
C ILE A 37 6.11 -0.43 -1.44
N ARG A 38 6.83 0.33 -0.62
CA ARG A 38 8.17 -0.02 -0.13
C ARG A 38 8.18 -0.36 1.36
N PRO A 39 9.18 -1.05 1.91
CA PRO A 39 9.35 -1.09 3.35
C PRO A 39 9.65 0.33 3.88
N ALA A 40 9.13 0.65 5.06
CA ALA A 40 9.46 1.91 5.72
C ALA A 40 10.97 1.99 6.06
N ALA A 41 11.49 3.22 6.15
CA ALA A 41 12.89 3.43 6.50
C ALA A 41 13.21 2.83 7.88
N GLY A 42 14.31 2.10 7.97
CA GLY A 42 14.72 1.45 9.23
C GLY A 42 14.06 0.09 9.50
N VAL A 43 13.11 -0.36 8.66
CA VAL A 43 12.67 -1.76 8.64
C VAL A 43 13.86 -2.61 8.16
N ARG A 44 14.63 -3.13 9.11
CA ARG A 44 15.67 -4.13 8.86
C ARG A 44 15.03 -5.52 8.88
N ALA A 45 15.72 -6.50 8.29
CA ALA A 45 15.47 -7.93 8.39
C ALA A 45 15.54 -8.50 9.83
N THR A 46 15.38 -7.67 10.86
CA THR A 46 15.65 -7.95 12.27
C THR A 46 14.46 -7.63 13.18
N VAL A 47 13.28 -7.34 12.62
CA VAL A 47 12.02 -7.28 13.38
C VAL A 47 11.59 -8.73 13.65
N SER A 48 10.94 -9.01 14.78
CA SER A 48 10.34 -10.32 15.06
C SER A 48 9.17 -10.55 14.09
N GLY A 49 9.46 -11.07 12.89
CA GLY A 49 8.51 -11.23 11.80
C GLY A 49 9.24 -11.50 10.48
N LEU A 50 8.51 -11.47 9.36
CA LEU A 50 9.10 -11.61 8.03
C LEU A 50 9.99 -10.39 7.69
N THR A 51 11.08 -10.63 6.96
CA THR A 51 11.91 -9.57 6.39
C THR A 51 11.15 -8.80 5.31
N ALA A 52 11.58 -7.58 4.99
CA ALA A 52 10.99 -6.81 3.89
C ALA A 52 11.03 -7.55 2.55
N LEU A 53 12.08 -8.33 2.29
CA LEU A 53 12.21 -9.13 1.08
C LEU A 53 11.20 -10.28 1.07
N GLU A 54 11.06 -11.01 2.17
CA GLU A 54 10.08 -12.09 2.32
C GLU A 54 8.64 -11.57 2.22
N ILE A 55 8.35 -10.38 2.76
CA ILE A 55 7.02 -9.75 2.62
C ILE A 55 6.70 -9.50 1.15
N VAL A 56 7.67 -8.97 0.39
CA VAL A 56 7.48 -8.68 -1.03
C VAL A 56 7.37 -9.97 -1.85
N GLU A 57 8.17 -10.99 -1.51
CA GLU A 57 8.16 -12.29 -2.16
C GLU A 57 6.83 -13.03 -1.95
N GLN A 58 6.31 -13.01 -0.72
CA GLN A 58 5.12 -13.76 -0.31
C GLN A 58 3.81 -12.96 -0.45
N GLY A 59 3.90 -11.63 -0.58
CA GLY A 59 2.76 -10.72 -0.70
C GLY A 59 1.88 -11.07 -1.90
N HIS A 60 0.72 -11.68 -1.61
CA HIS A 60 -0.24 -12.09 -2.60
C HIS A 60 -1.16 -10.95 -3.00
N GLU A 61 -1.69 -10.20 -2.03
CA GLU A 61 -2.61 -9.10 -2.25
C GLU A 61 -2.44 -7.99 -1.21
N ILE A 62 -2.92 -6.81 -1.55
CA ILE A 62 -3.18 -5.74 -0.60
C ILE A 62 -4.69 -5.71 -0.35
N GLN A 63 -5.08 -5.86 0.91
CA GLN A 63 -6.45 -5.72 1.37
C GLN A 63 -6.62 -4.37 2.06
N PHE A 64 -7.75 -3.73 1.85
CA PHE A 64 -8.04 -2.45 2.47
C PHE A 64 -9.54 -2.22 2.61
N THR A 65 -9.88 -1.35 3.56
CA THR A 65 -11.24 -0.94 3.81
C THR A 65 -11.47 0.46 3.26
N THR A 66 -12.60 0.71 2.61
CA THR A 66 -12.89 2.02 2.01
C THR A 66 -14.39 2.29 1.92
N ARG A 67 -14.76 3.56 1.84
CA ARG A 67 -16.14 3.99 1.53
C ARG A 67 -16.32 4.34 0.06
N TYR A 68 -15.27 4.23 -0.73
CA TYR A 68 -15.30 4.48 -2.16
C TYR A 68 -15.36 3.15 -2.92
N SER A 69 -16.15 3.11 -3.99
CA SER A 69 -16.15 2.04 -4.98
C SER A 69 -16.30 2.66 -6.36
N ASP A 70 -15.33 2.42 -7.25
CA ASP A 70 -15.25 3.08 -8.55
C ASP A 70 -15.36 4.61 -8.44
N ASP A 71 -14.61 5.20 -7.49
CA ASP A 71 -14.60 6.62 -7.15
C ASP A 71 -15.94 7.19 -6.63
N LYS A 72 -16.90 6.33 -6.27
CA LYS A 72 -18.19 6.74 -5.69
C LYS A 72 -18.19 6.54 -4.18
N TYR A 73 -18.37 7.63 -3.44
CA TYR A 73 -18.50 7.58 -1.99
C TYR A 73 -19.86 6.99 -1.57
N ASN A 74 -19.84 6.15 -0.54
CA ASN A 74 -21.01 5.59 0.10
C ASN A 74 -20.96 5.81 1.62
N GLU A 75 -21.93 6.54 2.15
CA GLU A 75 -22.02 6.86 3.58
C GLU A 75 -22.50 5.66 4.42
N GLU A 76 -23.30 4.77 3.83
CA GLU A 76 -23.93 3.65 4.54
C GLU A 76 -23.11 2.36 4.43
N THR A 77 -22.37 2.19 3.34
CA THR A 77 -21.56 0.99 3.09
C THR A 77 -20.08 1.24 3.31
N ILE A 78 -19.46 0.30 4.00
CA ILE A 78 -18.01 0.11 4.07
C ILE A 78 -17.67 -1.11 3.22
N TYR A 79 -16.75 -0.96 2.29
CA TYR A 79 -16.27 -2.02 1.41
C TYR A 79 -14.94 -2.56 1.93
N THR A 80 -14.79 -3.88 1.86
CA THR A 80 -13.48 -4.52 1.90
C THR A 80 -13.07 -4.83 0.46
N ALA A 81 -11.98 -4.23 0.01
CA ALA A 81 -11.44 -4.41 -1.32
C ALA A 81 -10.09 -5.15 -1.23
N SER A 82 -9.75 -5.89 -2.28
CA SER A 82 -8.44 -6.48 -2.42
C SER A 82 -7.88 -6.29 -3.83
N ARG A 83 -6.55 -6.22 -3.91
CA ARG A 83 -5.81 -6.09 -5.17
C ARG A 83 -4.62 -7.05 -5.14
N GLY A 84 -4.65 -8.06 -6.00
CA GLY A 84 -3.59 -9.07 -6.10
C GLY A 84 -2.34 -8.57 -6.82
N PHE A 85 -1.16 -9.11 -6.47
CA PHE A 85 0.12 -8.86 -7.12
C PHE A 85 0.55 -10.07 -7.95
N SER A 86 0.83 -9.85 -9.23
CA SER A 86 1.50 -10.86 -10.06
C SER A 86 2.99 -10.97 -9.71
N GLU A 87 3.66 -12.01 -10.19
CA GLU A 87 5.11 -12.20 -10.02
C GLU A 87 5.91 -10.98 -10.51
N ALA A 88 5.57 -10.44 -11.68
CA ALA A 88 6.24 -9.27 -12.26
C ALA A 88 6.05 -7.98 -11.45
N GLN A 89 5.10 -7.96 -10.53
CA GLN A 89 4.82 -6.83 -9.64
C GLN A 89 5.53 -6.94 -8.30
N ARG A 90 6.30 -8.01 -8.06
CA ARG A 90 7.14 -8.19 -6.88
C ARG A 90 8.58 -7.88 -7.28
N ASP A 91 9.11 -6.76 -6.82
CA ASP A 91 10.50 -6.40 -7.09
C ASP A 91 11.39 -6.80 -5.92
N LEU A 92 12.15 -7.87 -6.14
CA LEU A 92 13.07 -8.41 -5.14
C LEU A 92 14.43 -7.68 -5.15
N THR A 93 14.74 -6.92 -6.21
CA THR A 93 16.00 -6.16 -6.30
C THR A 93 15.92 -4.85 -5.51
N ILE A 94 14.75 -4.23 -5.52
CA ILE A 94 14.37 -3.11 -4.67
C ILE A 94 13.11 -3.53 -3.92
N PRO A 95 13.20 -4.17 -2.72
CA PRO A 95 12.06 -4.76 -2.04
C PRO A 95 10.82 -3.87 -2.10
N ALA A 96 9.90 -4.17 -3.02
CA ALA A 96 8.73 -3.36 -3.29
C ALA A 96 7.64 -4.17 -4.01
N LEU A 97 6.40 -3.89 -3.64
CA LEU A 97 5.22 -4.31 -4.40
C LEU A 97 4.82 -3.19 -5.37
N LYS A 98 4.57 -3.55 -6.63
CA LYS A 98 4.25 -2.60 -7.70
C LYS A 98 2.75 -2.59 -7.98
N MET A 99 2.11 -1.45 -7.72
CA MET A 99 0.74 -1.19 -8.16
C MET A 99 0.74 -0.45 -9.50
N TRP A 100 -0.29 -0.65 -10.31
CA TRP A 100 -0.42 0.11 -11.54
C TRP A 100 -0.78 1.55 -11.18
N GLY A 101 -0.23 2.53 -11.87
CA GLY A 101 -0.66 3.93 -11.74
C GLY A 101 -2.15 4.08 -12.06
N THR A 102 -2.71 3.18 -12.87
CA THR A 102 -4.15 3.11 -13.15
C THR A 102 -5.01 2.68 -11.97
N ASP A 103 -4.41 2.11 -10.92
CA ASP A 103 -5.11 1.79 -9.67
C ASP A 103 -5.50 3.08 -8.90
N VAL A 104 -4.91 4.24 -9.26
CA VAL A 104 -5.14 5.54 -8.60
C VAL A 104 -5.49 6.69 -9.55
N ILE A 105 -5.01 6.66 -10.80
CA ILE A 105 -5.44 7.55 -11.88
C ILE A 105 -5.78 6.69 -13.10
N ASN A 106 -7.07 6.50 -13.37
CA ASN A 106 -7.51 5.59 -14.42
C ASN A 106 -7.05 6.02 -15.83
N GLN A 107 -7.27 5.18 -16.83
CA GLN A 107 -6.85 5.43 -18.22
C GLN A 107 -7.46 6.68 -18.86
N LYS A 108 -8.55 7.22 -18.31
CA LYS A 108 -9.16 8.48 -18.76
C LYS A 108 -8.54 9.71 -18.08
N GLY A 109 -7.58 9.50 -17.19
CA GLY A 109 -6.94 10.54 -16.40
C GLY A 109 -7.74 10.95 -15.17
N ASN A 110 -8.78 10.20 -14.77
CA ASN A 110 -9.54 10.52 -13.57
C ASN A 110 -8.87 9.90 -12.33
N TYR A 111 -8.70 10.71 -11.30
CA TYR A 111 -8.32 10.25 -9.98
C TYR A 111 -9.39 9.33 -9.37
N VAL A 112 -8.98 8.21 -8.79
CA VAL A 112 -9.84 7.19 -8.17
C VAL A 112 -9.49 7.12 -6.68
N ARG A 113 -10.45 7.49 -5.83
CA ARG A 113 -10.23 7.63 -4.38
C ARG A 113 -10.23 6.32 -3.59
N ASP A 114 -10.59 5.21 -4.23
CA ASP A 114 -10.75 3.89 -3.61
C ASP A 114 -9.59 3.52 -2.68
N PHE A 115 -8.35 3.66 -3.16
CA PHE A 115 -7.15 3.34 -2.38
C PHE A 115 -6.64 4.50 -1.52
N THR A 116 -6.63 5.74 -2.04
CA THR A 116 -6.05 6.88 -1.30
C THR A 116 -6.91 7.34 -0.14
N HIS A 117 -8.20 7.00 -0.13
CA HIS A 117 -9.12 7.20 1.01
C HIS A 117 -9.35 5.93 1.83
N ALA A 118 -8.58 4.88 1.58
CA ALA A 118 -8.68 3.64 2.33
C ALA A 118 -8.09 3.76 3.75
N TYR A 119 -8.51 2.83 4.59
CA TYR A 119 -8.05 2.59 5.96
C TYR A 119 -7.94 1.07 6.19
N ASP A 120 -7.33 0.66 7.30
CA ASP A 120 -7.10 -0.75 7.62
C ASP A 120 -6.42 -1.53 6.47
N ILE A 121 -5.19 -1.13 6.15
CA ILE A 121 -4.50 -1.56 4.93
C ILE A 121 -3.44 -2.59 5.26
N TYR A 122 -3.64 -3.78 4.72
CA TYR A 122 -2.84 -4.96 5.02
C TYR A 122 -2.29 -5.58 3.74
N ILE A 123 -1.04 -6.03 3.79
CA ILE A 123 -0.47 -6.93 2.80
C ILE A 123 -0.64 -8.34 3.36
N THR A 124 -1.20 -9.23 2.55
CA THR A 124 -1.49 -10.60 2.95
C THR A 124 -0.79 -11.60 2.02
N ARG A 125 -0.52 -12.79 2.54
CA ARG A 125 -0.14 -13.97 1.76
C ARG A 125 -1.25 -15.01 1.80
N LEU A 126 -1.20 -15.96 0.87
CA LEU A 126 -2.05 -17.14 0.92
C LEU A 126 -1.24 -18.33 1.44
N LEU A 127 -1.83 -19.08 2.37
CA LEU A 127 -1.30 -20.34 2.89
C LEU A 127 -2.27 -21.48 2.57
N TYR A 128 -1.75 -22.56 1.99
CA TYR A 128 -2.47 -23.82 1.81
C TYR A 128 -2.13 -24.74 2.98
N ILE A 129 -3.16 -25.23 3.66
CA ILE A 129 -3.03 -26.06 4.86
C ILE A 129 -3.64 -27.43 4.58
N LYS A 130 -2.91 -28.47 4.99
CA LYS A 130 -3.42 -29.83 4.99
C LYS A 130 -3.92 -30.19 6.39
N GLU A 131 -5.20 -30.45 6.49
CA GLU A 131 -5.88 -30.67 7.77
C GLU A 131 -5.33 -31.89 8.50
N GLY A 132 -5.22 -31.78 9.83
CA GLY A 132 -4.67 -32.83 10.68
C GLY A 132 -3.15 -33.00 10.57
N THR A 133 -2.44 -32.10 9.89
CA THR A 133 -0.97 -32.10 9.77
C THR A 133 -0.37 -30.73 10.10
N THR A 134 0.96 -30.64 10.14
CA THR A 134 1.69 -29.36 10.19
C THR A 134 2.08 -28.85 8.81
N ASP A 135 1.66 -29.54 7.74
CA ASP A 135 2.06 -29.20 6.37
C ASP A 135 1.36 -27.91 5.93
N THR A 136 2.16 -26.88 5.67
CA THR A 136 1.70 -25.60 5.13
C THR A 136 2.53 -25.24 3.91
N LEU A 137 1.87 -24.78 2.86
CA LEU A 137 2.50 -24.31 1.64
C LEU A 137 2.14 -22.84 1.42
N ILE A 138 3.16 -21.99 1.29
CA ILE A 138 2.98 -20.58 0.92
C ILE A 138 2.67 -20.52 -0.58
N TYR A 139 1.66 -19.74 -0.97
CA TYR A 139 1.35 -19.54 -2.37
C TYR A 139 2.53 -18.90 -3.13
N ASP A 140 2.89 -19.53 -4.23
CA ASP A 140 3.80 -19.03 -5.25
C ASP A 140 3.12 -19.29 -6.60
N PRO A 141 3.04 -18.29 -7.50
CA PRO A 141 2.39 -18.42 -8.80
C PRO A 141 2.98 -19.51 -9.71
N THR A 142 4.21 -19.96 -9.43
CA THR A 142 4.88 -21.06 -10.14
C THR A 142 4.44 -22.45 -9.66
N ILE A 143 3.72 -22.54 -8.53
CA ILE A 143 3.22 -23.80 -7.98
C ILE A 143 2.17 -24.38 -8.91
N LYS A 144 2.38 -25.65 -9.31
CA LYS A 144 1.42 -26.40 -10.12
C LYS A 144 0.15 -26.67 -9.33
N THR A 145 -1.00 -26.50 -9.98
CA THR A 145 -2.35 -26.77 -9.40
C THR A 145 -2.49 -28.18 -8.81
N THR A 146 -1.78 -29.17 -9.35
CA THR A 146 -1.76 -30.55 -8.82
C THR A 146 -1.11 -30.66 -7.44
N GLN A 147 -0.22 -29.74 -7.07
CA GLN A 147 0.35 -29.66 -5.72
C GLN A 147 -0.66 -29.02 -4.76
N ILE A 148 -1.38 -27.98 -5.22
CA ILE A 148 -2.44 -27.32 -4.45
C ILE A 148 -3.57 -28.29 -4.10
N GLY A 149 -3.93 -29.20 -5.01
CA GLY A 149 -5.00 -30.19 -4.77
C GLY A 149 -4.72 -31.22 -3.66
N GLN A 150 -3.57 -31.14 -2.99
CA GLN A 150 -3.23 -31.96 -1.81
C GLN A 150 -3.53 -31.25 -0.48
N PHE A 151 -3.98 -30.00 -0.52
CA PHE A 151 -4.31 -29.18 0.64
C PHE A 151 -5.82 -28.96 0.72
N ASP A 152 -6.33 -28.90 1.95
CA ASP A 152 -7.76 -28.93 2.24
C ASP A 152 -8.32 -27.53 2.41
N THR A 153 -7.52 -26.61 2.96
CA THR A 153 -7.93 -25.25 3.31
C THR A 153 -6.94 -24.21 2.76
N VAL A 154 -7.47 -23.07 2.33
CA VAL A 154 -6.70 -21.87 1.99
C VAL A 154 -7.00 -20.80 3.02
N ILE A 155 -5.97 -20.22 3.63
CA ILE A 155 -6.10 -19.08 4.54
C ILE A 155 -5.36 -17.87 3.99
N THR A 156 -5.92 -16.69 4.26
CA THR A 156 -5.26 -15.41 4.05
C THR A 156 -4.59 -14.99 5.34
N ASP A 157 -3.28 -14.79 5.29
CA ASP A 157 -2.45 -14.46 6.45
C ASP A 157 -1.86 -13.05 6.30
N THR A 158 -2.06 -12.20 7.30
CA THR A 158 -1.58 -10.81 7.29
C THR A 158 -0.10 -10.78 7.65
N ILE A 159 0.72 -10.19 6.78
CA ILE A 159 2.18 -10.21 6.94
C ILE A 159 2.80 -8.82 7.03
N ALA A 160 2.08 -7.79 6.61
CA ALA A 160 2.48 -6.40 6.76
C ALA A 160 1.27 -5.49 6.71
N TYR A 161 1.47 -4.22 7.09
CA TYR A 161 0.45 -3.19 7.03
C TYR A 161 1.03 -1.86 6.57
N ILE A 162 0.20 -1.02 5.96
CA ILE A 162 0.53 0.37 5.66
C ILE A 162 -0.10 1.24 6.77
N PRO A 163 0.70 1.94 7.58
CA PRO A 163 0.18 2.82 8.61
C PRO A 163 -0.81 3.86 8.06
N GLU A 164 -1.88 4.14 8.78
CA GLU A 164 -2.93 5.06 8.31
C GLU A 164 -2.42 6.51 8.17
N ASP A 165 -1.46 6.90 9.01
CA ASP A 165 -0.82 8.23 8.97
C ASP A 165 -0.02 8.46 7.69
N VAL A 166 0.58 7.41 7.12
CA VAL A 166 1.24 7.47 5.80
C VAL A 166 0.27 7.96 4.74
N ILE A 167 -0.92 7.35 4.65
CA ILE A 167 -1.92 7.74 3.65
C ILE A 167 -2.55 9.09 3.97
N ASN A 168 -2.95 9.29 5.23
CA ASN A 168 -3.64 10.52 5.63
C ASN A 168 -2.74 11.76 5.45
N SER A 169 -1.42 11.62 5.62
CA SER A 169 -0.48 12.73 5.41
C SER A 169 -0.20 13.03 3.93
N VAL A 170 -0.14 12.02 3.06
CA VAL A 170 0.18 12.21 1.64
C VAL A 170 -1.04 12.50 0.75
N ARG A 171 -2.24 12.01 1.13
CA ARG A 171 -3.49 12.23 0.38
C ARG A 171 -3.71 13.67 -0.07
N PRO A 172 -3.69 14.70 0.80
CA PRO A 172 -3.93 16.08 0.37
C PRO A 172 -2.86 16.59 -0.62
N LEU A 173 -1.63 16.07 -0.54
CA LEU A 173 -0.54 16.43 -1.47
C LEU A 173 -0.79 15.81 -2.85
N ILE A 174 -1.21 14.56 -2.90
CA ILE A 174 -1.55 13.86 -4.15
C ILE A 174 -2.74 14.55 -4.83
N GLU A 175 -3.79 14.87 -4.07
CA GLU A 175 -4.97 15.55 -4.61
C GLU A 175 -4.62 16.94 -5.13
N SER A 176 -3.76 17.69 -4.43
CA SER A 176 -3.27 18.98 -4.90
C SER A 176 -2.44 18.85 -6.18
N ALA A 177 -1.52 17.88 -6.26
CA ALA A 177 -0.69 17.65 -7.43
C ALA A 177 -1.54 17.23 -8.64
N TYR A 178 -2.53 16.36 -8.42
CA TYR A 178 -3.48 15.94 -9.45
C TYR A 178 -4.33 17.12 -9.95
N ALA A 179 -4.85 17.97 -9.06
CA ALA A 179 -5.61 19.16 -9.42
C ALA A 179 -4.78 20.16 -10.25
N ASP A 180 -3.46 20.20 -10.05
CA ASP A 180 -2.52 21.00 -10.82
C ASP A 180 -2.06 20.32 -12.14
N ALA A 181 -2.60 19.13 -12.46
CA ALA A 181 -2.19 18.26 -13.55
C ALA A 181 -0.69 17.90 -13.52
N ASN A 182 -0.09 17.88 -12.33
CA ASN A 182 1.31 17.53 -12.11
C ASN A 182 1.45 16.02 -11.84
N TYR A 183 1.37 15.23 -12.91
CA TYR A 183 1.47 13.76 -12.84
C TYR A 183 2.81 13.28 -12.34
N THR A 184 3.90 13.99 -12.69
CA THR A 184 5.23 13.70 -12.14
C THR A 184 5.23 13.76 -10.62
N GLU A 185 4.63 14.80 -10.04
CA GLU A 185 4.53 14.95 -8.60
C GLU A 185 3.61 13.90 -7.96
N VAL A 186 2.49 13.56 -8.60
CA VAL A 186 1.62 12.47 -8.12
C VAL A 186 2.41 11.16 -7.99
N TYR A 187 3.10 10.73 -9.06
CA TYR A 187 3.87 9.48 -9.03
C TYR A 187 5.03 9.52 -8.03
N ARG A 188 5.68 10.68 -7.88
CA ARG A 188 6.74 10.87 -6.87
C ARG A 188 6.19 10.67 -5.46
N LEU A 189 5.08 11.33 -5.12
CA LEU A 189 4.44 11.23 -3.81
C LEU A 189 4.01 9.79 -3.48
N PHE A 190 3.43 9.08 -4.44
CA PHE A 190 3.10 7.66 -4.25
C PHE A 190 4.35 6.82 -3.96
N ASN A 191 5.41 7.00 -4.74
CA ASN A 191 6.64 6.23 -4.62
C ASN A 191 7.38 6.50 -3.30
N GLU A 192 7.32 7.72 -2.77
CA GLU A 192 8.03 8.08 -1.55
C GLU A 192 7.25 7.79 -0.27
N ALA A 193 5.94 8.03 -0.27
CA ALA A 193 5.16 7.97 0.96
C ALA A 193 4.70 6.56 1.31
N PHE A 194 4.20 5.80 0.33
CA PHE A 194 3.52 4.53 0.59
C PHE A 194 4.49 3.45 1.03
N THR A 195 4.56 3.29 2.35
CA THR A 195 5.49 2.39 3.00
C THR A 195 4.78 1.42 3.94
N PHE A 196 5.25 0.18 3.97
CA PHE A 196 4.73 -0.87 4.83
C PHE A 196 5.66 -1.17 6.01
N LEU A 197 5.07 -1.66 7.10
CA LEU A 197 5.73 -2.24 8.25
C LEU A 197 5.37 -3.74 8.34
N PRO A 198 6.30 -4.62 8.76
CA PRO A 198 5.97 -6.01 9.06
C PRO A 198 4.87 -6.11 10.12
N PHE A 199 4.02 -7.12 9.99
CA PHE A 199 3.04 -7.49 11.01
C PHE A 199 3.68 -8.50 11.97
N GLU A 200 3.65 -8.24 13.28
CA GLU A 200 4.21 -9.12 14.33
C GLU A 200 3.12 -9.99 14.99
#